data_AF-G9YR98-F1
#
_entry.id   AF-G9YR98-F1
#
_cell.length_a   1.000
_cell.length_b   1.000
_cell.length_c   1.000
_cell.angle_alpha   90.00
_cell.angle_beta   90.00
_cell.angle_gamma   90.00
#
_symmetry.space_group_name_H-M   'P 1'
#
loop_
_entity.id
_entity.type
_entity.pdbx_description
1 polymer ?
#
loop_
_entity_poly.entity_id
_entity_poly.type
_entity_poly.pdbx_seq_one_letter_code
_entity_poly.pdbx_strand_id
1 'polypeptide(L)'
;MALRRWMHYDTIIKIVRGKGACRFMSLPARLRAFGISKALDYLERDPDANLPKLMDWLDKYTGERLASPYRELFHRAMSDPGNNWHRLIKSMYTDIDSRVLKKIFENFVIHAGLMDWPSRNAAGELGNGRAPWAVIIDPSFPCEMGCRGCGASIYGVRPYMEFDSLDEEIEARKGRGCHLFIFSGGNPLAREQETIALCNKHTDCVFAAFTPPRFITGELCADLLRVRNLFPAIQVDEDGADATRAAALLRRYKLPFGVACRCTAENAERVATELYYDRVIATGAKFCWFFTCPAYGPEQPASLEQLEAIHRRVQEFRRSKPLLTLDFWDGPSPSAAAPQGGTA
;
A
#
# COMPACT_ATOMS: atom_id res chain seq x y z
N MET A 1 -26.39 9.50 37.90
CA MET A 1 -27.41 10.33 37.20
C MET A 1 -26.78 10.80 35.90
N ALA A 2 -27.16 10.41 34.68
CA ALA A 2 -28.23 9.56 34.15
C ALA A 2 -27.72 9.06 32.77
N LEU A 3 -27.46 7.76 32.55
CA LEU A 3 -28.34 6.75 31.93
C LEU A 3 -29.43 7.26 30.95
N ARG A 4 -29.40 6.63 29.75
CA ARG A 4 -30.50 6.37 28.78
C ARG A 4 -30.97 7.52 27.88
N ARG A 5 -30.68 7.38 26.58
CA ARG A 5 -31.71 7.41 25.53
C ARG A 5 -31.22 6.76 24.23
N TRP A 6 -31.49 5.46 24.11
CA TRP A 6 -31.77 4.80 22.84
C TRP A 6 -33.24 5.05 22.47
N MET A 7 -33.52 5.11 21.17
CA MET A 7 -34.81 4.94 20.45
C MET A 7 -35.18 6.10 19.51
N HIS A 8 -35.54 5.67 18.29
CA HIS A 8 -36.19 6.35 17.17
C HIS A 8 -35.31 7.03 16.11
N TYR A 9 -34.81 6.20 15.17
CA TYR A 9 -34.52 6.61 13.79
C TYR A 9 -35.33 5.75 12.81
N ASP A 10 -36.66 5.81 12.93
CA ASP A 10 -37.63 5.25 11.96
C ASP A 10 -38.36 6.34 11.15
N THR A 11 -37.84 7.58 11.15
CA THR A 11 -38.53 8.74 10.53
C THR A 11 -37.60 9.59 9.67
N ILE A 12 -36.73 8.97 8.86
CA ILE A 12 -36.17 9.61 7.64
C ILE A 12 -36.21 8.58 6.49
N ILE A 13 -37.37 7.93 6.32
CA ILE A 13 -37.76 7.24 5.09
C ILE A 13 -38.94 8.01 4.52
N LYS A 14 -38.66 9.05 3.74
CA LYS A 14 -39.50 9.70 2.71
C LYS A 14 -38.87 11.06 2.42
N ILE A 15 -38.84 11.46 1.15
CA ILE A 15 -38.21 12.67 0.59
C ILE A 15 -36.74 12.49 0.14
N VAL A 16 -36.47 11.43 -0.63
CA VAL A 16 -35.65 11.54 -1.87
C VAL A 16 -36.18 10.49 -2.87
N ARG A 17 -37.39 10.72 -3.38
CA ARG A 17 -37.90 10.06 -4.60
C ARG A 17 -38.33 11.17 -5.54
N GLY A 18 -37.50 11.48 -6.52
CA GLY A 18 -37.86 12.42 -7.57
C GLY A 18 -36.68 13.05 -8.27
N LYS A 19 -36.04 12.28 -9.17
CA LYS A 19 -35.58 12.66 -10.53
C LYS A 19 -34.36 11.82 -10.93
N GLY A 20 -34.53 11.01 -11.97
CA GLY A 20 -33.43 10.51 -12.82
C GLY A 20 -32.58 9.36 -12.29
N ALA A 21 -33.17 8.27 -11.79
CA ALA A 21 -32.42 7.02 -11.63
C ALA A 21 -32.12 6.43 -13.01
N CYS A 22 -30.96 6.75 -13.58
CA CYS A 22 -30.41 5.99 -14.70
C CYS A 22 -30.03 4.61 -14.15
N ARG A 23 -30.96 3.65 -14.27
CA ARG A 23 -30.84 2.28 -13.77
C ARG A 23 -29.93 1.50 -14.73
N PHE A 24 -28.64 1.82 -14.75
CA PHE A 24 -27.66 0.95 -15.41
C PHE A 24 -27.54 -0.32 -14.57
N MET A 25 -27.89 -1.45 -15.19
CA MET A 25 -27.78 -2.78 -14.59
C MET A 25 -26.34 -3.01 -14.12
N SER A 26 -26.15 -3.10 -12.81
CA SER A 26 -24.85 -3.43 -12.24
C SER A 26 -24.54 -4.89 -12.57
N LEU A 27 -23.57 -5.15 -13.46
CA LEU A 27 -23.12 -6.51 -13.76
C LEU A 27 -22.76 -7.26 -12.45
N PRO A 28 -23.07 -8.56 -12.31
CA PRO A 28 -22.62 -9.35 -11.16
C PRO A 28 -21.10 -9.26 -11.00
N ALA A 29 -20.59 -9.19 -9.76
CA ALA A 29 -19.16 -9.06 -9.48
C ALA A 29 -18.31 -10.12 -10.23
N ARG A 30 -18.83 -11.34 -10.38
CA ARG A 30 -18.19 -12.43 -11.14
C ARG A 30 -18.01 -12.13 -12.63
N LEU A 31 -19.00 -11.49 -13.28
CA LEU A 31 -18.88 -11.06 -14.68
C LEU A 31 -17.88 -9.91 -14.84
N ARG A 32 -17.74 -9.05 -13.82
CA ARG A 32 -16.73 -7.98 -13.79
C ARG A 32 -15.32 -8.55 -13.65
N ALA A 33 -15.13 -9.46 -12.69
CA ALA A 33 -13.85 -10.15 -12.48
C ALA A 33 -13.42 -10.92 -13.73
N PHE A 34 -14.36 -11.56 -14.44
CA PHE A 34 -14.08 -12.25 -15.70
C PHE A 34 -13.66 -11.27 -16.82
N GLY A 35 -14.38 -10.15 -17.01
CA GLY A 35 -14.03 -9.13 -17.99
C GLY A 35 -12.66 -8.48 -17.73
N ILE A 36 -12.35 -8.22 -16.46
CA ILE A 36 -11.05 -7.72 -16.00
C ILE A 36 -9.95 -8.73 -16.25
N SER A 37 -10.16 -10.00 -15.89
CA SER A 37 -9.16 -11.05 -16.15
C SER A 37 -8.83 -11.15 -17.63
N LYS A 38 -9.83 -11.02 -18.53
CA LYS A 38 -9.63 -11.01 -19.97
C LYS A 38 -8.92 -9.76 -20.49
N ALA A 39 -9.20 -8.59 -19.92
CA ALA A 39 -8.48 -7.36 -20.23
C ALA A 39 -7.00 -7.45 -19.82
N LEU A 40 -6.73 -8.03 -18.65
CA LEU A 40 -5.37 -8.25 -18.15
C LEU A 40 -4.62 -9.33 -18.96
N ASP A 41 -5.30 -10.41 -19.40
CA ASP A 41 -4.73 -11.41 -20.33
C ASP A 41 -4.22 -10.73 -21.63
N TYR A 42 -4.92 -9.69 -22.09
CA TYR A 42 -4.58 -8.97 -23.32
C TYR A 42 -3.38 -8.04 -23.10
N LEU A 43 -3.31 -7.37 -21.96
CA LEU A 43 -2.18 -6.50 -21.57
C LEU A 43 -0.85 -7.24 -21.52
N GLU A 44 -0.84 -8.52 -21.12
CA GLU A 44 0.38 -9.34 -21.10
C GLU A 44 1.06 -9.50 -22.46
N ARG A 45 0.29 -9.44 -23.56
CA ARG A 45 0.84 -9.67 -24.90
C ARG A 45 1.50 -8.44 -25.50
N ASP A 46 0.91 -7.27 -25.25
CA ASP A 46 1.37 -5.99 -25.77
C ASP A 46 0.85 -4.85 -24.88
N PRO A 47 1.58 -4.50 -23.80
CA PRO A 47 1.15 -3.43 -22.89
C PRO A 47 0.97 -2.09 -23.59
N ASP A 48 1.81 -1.77 -24.58
CA ASP A 48 1.79 -0.48 -25.29
C ASP A 48 0.49 -0.34 -26.10
N ALA A 49 0.08 -1.39 -26.80
CA ALA A 49 -1.16 -1.37 -27.58
C ALA A 49 -2.44 -1.52 -26.73
N ASN A 50 -2.33 -1.99 -25.48
CA ASN A 50 -3.48 -2.46 -24.71
C ASN A 50 -3.78 -1.63 -23.46
N LEU A 51 -2.81 -0.89 -22.91
CA LEU A 51 -3.06 0.05 -21.80
C LEU A 51 -4.08 1.13 -22.16
N PRO A 52 -4.04 1.77 -23.35
CA PRO A 52 -5.08 2.72 -23.76
C PRO A 52 -6.48 2.07 -23.82
N LYS A 53 -6.57 0.82 -24.30
CA LYS A 53 -7.84 0.08 -24.38
C LYS A 53 -8.40 -0.27 -22.99
N LEU A 54 -7.52 -0.57 -22.02
CA LEU A 54 -7.92 -0.76 -20.63
C LEU A 54 -8.50 0.55 -20.08
N MET A 55 -7.89 1.70 -20.40
CA MET A 55 -8.41 3.00 -19.98
C MET A 55 -9.80 3.28 -20.56
N ASP A 56 -10.01 3.01 -21.86
CA ASP A 56 -11.33 3.14 -22.50
C ASP A 56 -12.38 2.25 -21.83
N TRP A 57 -11.98 1.04 -21.42
CA TRP A 57 -12.86 0.14 -20.67
C TRP A 57 -13.15 0.68 -19.27
N LEU A 58 -12.16 1.22 -18.58
CA LEU A 58 -12.31 1.86 -17.26
C LEU A 58 -13.21 3.10 -17.34
N ASP A 59 -13.12 3.91 -18.39
CA ASP A 59 -14.02 5.04 -18.59
C ASP A 59 -15.47 4.60 -18.78
N LYS A 60 -15.70 3.55 -19.58
CA LYS A 60 -17.03 2.96 -19.74
C LYS A 60 -17.55 2.36 -18.43
N TYR A 61 -16.67 1.76 -17.62
CA TYR A 61 -17.02 1.16 -16.34
C TYR A 61 -17.34 2.20 -15.26
N THR A 62 -16.49 3.22 -15.15
CA THR A 62 -16.61 4.25 -14.11
C THR A 62 -17.64 5.31 -14.46
N GLY A 63 -17.98 5.50 -15.74
CA GLY A 63 -18.96 6.49 -16.17
C GLY A 63 -18.59 7.86 -15.62
N GLU A 64 -19.51 8.60 -15.01
CA GLU A 64 -19.25 9.90 -14.34
C GLU A 64 -18.61 9.81 -12.94
N ARG A 65 -18.41 8.60 -12.37
CA ARG A 65 -18.03 8.42 -10.96
C ARG A 65 -16.62 8.92 -10.61
N LEU A 66 -15.69 8.84 -11.56
CA LEU A 66 -14.33 9.32 -11.36
C LEU A 66 -14.26 10.80 -11.74
N ALA A 67 -13.90 11.70 -10.82
CA ALA A 67 -13.85 13.13 -11.16
C ALA A 67 -12.80 13.41 -12.26
N SER A 68 -13.09 14.39 -13.13
CA SER A 68 -12.31 14.70 -14.33
C SER A 68 -10.79 14.81 -14.11
N PRO A 69 -10.28 15.47 -13.05
CA PRO A 69 -8.84 15.56 -12.80
C PRO A 69 -8.16 14.19 -12.60
N TYR A 70 -8.85 13.24 -11.95
CA TYR A 70 -8.30 11.90 -11.75
C TYR A 70 -8.32 11.09 -13.03
N ARG A 71 -9.37 11.21 -13.86
CA ARG A 71 -9.38 10.57 -15.18
C ARG A 71 -8.24 11.02 -16.05
N GLU A 72 -7.99 12.32 -16.13
CA GLU A 72 -6.89 12.86 -16.92
C GLU A 72 -5.53 12.32 -16.45
N LEU A 73 -5.33 12.18 -15.14
CA LEU A 73 -4.13 11.56 -14.58
C LEU A 73 -3.98 10.09 -15.01
N PHE A 74 -5.05 9.30 -14.94
CA PHE A 74 -5.03 7.90 -15.39
C PHE A 74 -4.82 7.79 -16.90
N HIS A 75 -5.46 8.64 -17.69
CA HIS A 75 -5.27 8.71 -19.15
C HIS A 75 -3.80 8.95 -19.49
N ARG A 76 -3.17 9.97 -18.90
CA ARG A 76 -1.74 10.24 -19.10
C ARG A 76 -0.88 9.07 -18.66
N ALA A 77 -1.14 8.50 -17.49
CA ALA A 77 -0.41 7.33 -17.00
C ALA A 77 -0.56 6.09 -17.90
N MET A 78 -1.69 5.91 -18.59
CA MET A 78 -1.92 4.73 -19.44
C MET A 78 -1.53 4.93 -20.91
N SER A 79 -1.46 6.17 -21.40
CA SER A 79 -1.30 6.48 -22.83
C SER A 79 -0.03 7.24 -23.23
N ASP A 80 0.62 7.97 -22.31
CA ASP A 80 1.80 8.77 -22.62
C ASP A 80 3.10 8.01 -22.27
N PRO A 81 3.90 7.55 -23.25
CA PRO A 81 5.14 6.82 -23.00
C PRO A 81 6.20 7.63 -22.25
N GLY A 82 6.16 8.96 -22.32
CA GLY A 82 7.05 9.86 -21.59
C GLY A 82 6.70 9.98 -20.10
N ASN A 83 5.47 9.61 -19.72
CA ASN A 83 4.98 9.69 -18.36
C ASN A 83 5.71 8.69 -17.44
N ASN A 84 6.06 9.14 -16.24
CA ASN A 84 6.74 8.28 -15.26
C ASN A 84 5.87 7.12 -14.77
N TRP A 85 4.57 7.34 -14.61
CA TRP A 85 3.62 6.29 -14.24
C TRP A 85 3.40 5.28 -15.36
N HIS A 86 3.41 5.71 -16.63
CA HIS A 86 3.37 4.79 -17.76
C HIS A 86 4.57 3.84 -17.76
N ARG A 87 5.77 4.40 -17.57
CA ARG A 87 7.01 3.60 -17.45
C ARG A 87 6.96 2.62 -16.28
N LEU A 88 6.44 3.04 -15.11
CA LEU A 88 6.25 2.15 -13.96
C LEU A 88 5.25 1.02 -14.29
N ILE A 89 4.08 1.36 -14.82
CA ILE A 89 3.02 0.39 -15.19
C ILE A 89 3.57 -0.62 -16.20
N LYS A 90 4.24 -0.16 -17.26
CA LYS A 90 4.87 -1.03 -18.25
C LYS A 90 5.89 -1.98 -17.63
N SER A 91 6.74 -1.50 -16.73
CA SER A 91 7.70 -2.35 -16.02
C SER A 91 7.04 -3.44 -15.19
N MET A 92 5.81 -3.23 -14.70
CA MET A 92 5.09 -4.25 -13.94
C MET A 92 4.71 -5.43 -14.84
N TYR A 93 4.26 -5.20 -16.07
CA TYR A 93 3.92 -6.28 -17.02
C TYR A 93 5.13 -7.10 -17.48
N THR A 94 6.33 -6.51 -17.48
CA THR A 94 7.56 -7.24 -17.83
C THR A 94 8.12 -8.03 -16.65
N ASP A 95 8.12 -7.40 -15.47
CA ASP A 95 8.89 -7.88 -14.34
C ASP A 95 8.09 -8.81 -13.43
N ILE A 96 6.76 -8.72 -13.45
CA ILE A 96 5.87 -9.38 -12.47
C ILE A 96 5.04 -10.49 -13.12
N ASP A 97 4.84 -11.59 -12.39
CA ASP A 97 3.99 -12.69 -12.80
C ASP A 97 2.55 -12.19 -12.98
N SER A 98 1.97 -12.49 -14.13
CA SER A 98 0.68 -11.92 -14.48
C SER A 98 -0.48 -12.38 -13.59
N ARG A 99 -0.36 -13.56 -12.96
CA ARG A 99 -1.34 -14.04 -11.98
C ARG A 99 -1.30 -13.20 -10.71
N VAL A 100 -0.14 -12.67 -10.35
CA VAL A 100 0.03 -11.74 -9.23
C VAL A 100 -0.58 -10.38 -9.59
N LEU A 101 -0.26 -9.83 -10.76
CA LEU A 101 -0.85 -8.57 -11.24
C LEU A 101 -2.38 -8.63 -11.30
N LYS A 102 -2.94 -9.74 -11.80
CA LYS A 102 -4.39 -9.98 -11.82
C LYS A 102 -5.00 -9.96 -10.44
N LYS A 103 -4.38 -10.67 -9.49
CA LYS A 103 -4.86 -10.72 -8.10
C LYS A 103 -4.84 -9.35 -7.44
N ILE A 104 -3.75 -8.61 -7.63
CA ILE A 104 -3.59 -7.24 -7.13
C ILE A 104 -4.64 -6.31 -7.73
N PHE A 105 -4.80 -6.31 -9.06
CA PHE A 105 -5.77 -5.46 -9.74
C PHE A 105 -7.21 -5.78 -9.33
N GLU A 106 -7.56 -7.06 -9.26
CA GLU A 106 -8.87 -7.53 -8.77
C GLU A 106 -9.15 -6.98 -7.36
N ASN A 107 -8.21 -7.15 -6.44
CA ASN A 107 -8.39 -6.74 -5.04
C ASN A 107 -8.39 -5.21 -4.87
N PHE A 108 -7.53 -4.45 -5.58
CA PHE A 108 -7.52 -2.98 -5.47
C PHE A 108 -8.68 -2.31 -6.20
N VAL A 109 -8.97 -2.71 -7.44
CA VAL A 109 -9.93 -2.00 -8.29
C VAL A 109 -11.36 -2.46 -8.01
N ILE A 110 -11.58 -3.77 -7.80
CA ILE A 110 -12.92 -4.31 -7.59
C ILE A 110 -13.29 -4.28 -6.11
N HIS A 111 -12.45 -4.84 -5.25
CA HIS A 111 -12.79 -5.03 -3.83
C HIS A 111 -12.59 -3.74 -3.02
N ALA A 112 -11.42 -3.10 -3.11
CA ALA A 112 -11.14 -1.86 -2.38
C ALA A 112 -11.96 -0.66 -2.88
N GLY A 113 -12.65 -0.79 -4.02
CA GLY A 113 -13.44 0.28 -4.61
C GLY A 113 -12.59 1.53 -4.87
N LEU A 114 -11.31 1.35 -5.27
CA LEU A 114 -10.37 2.46 -5.49
C LEU A 114 -10.96 3.53 -6.42
N MET A 115 -11.76 3.12 -7.41
CA MET A 115 -12.39 4.03 -8.36
C MET A 115 -13.53 4.86 -7.75
N ASP A 116 -14.14 4.39 -6.65
CA ASP A 116 -15.16 5.12 -5.91
C ASP A 116 -14.54 6.03 -4.82
N TRP A 117 -13.21 5.96 -4.60
CA TRP A 117 -12.54 6.75 -3.56
C TRP A 117 -12.69 8.26 -3.74
N PRO A 118 -12.53 8.85 -4.95
CA PRO A 118 -12.68 10.30 -5.11
C PRO A 118 -14.08 10.81 -4.73
N SER A 119 -15.14 10.07 -5.10
CA SER A 119 -16.50 10.46 -4.74
C SER A 119 -16.75 10.28 -3.24
N ARG A 120 -16.23 9.21 -2.63
CA ARG A 120 -16.33 8.96 -1.19
C ARG A 120 -15.59 10.01 -0.35
N ASN A 121 -14.40 10.42 -0.81
CA ASN A 121 -13.62 11.47 -0.18
C ASN A 121 -14.35 12.83 -0.28
N ALA A 122 -14.84 13.19 -1.47
CA ALA A 122 -15.61 14.42 -1.67
C ALA A 122 -16.91 14.47 -0.84
N ALA A 123 -17.52 13.32 -0.56
CA ALA A 123 -18.70 13.19 0.29
C ALA A 123 -18.40 13.24 1.80
N GLY A 124 -17.14 13.39 2.22
CA GLY A 124 -16.76 13.44 3.63
C GLY A 124 -16.99 12.12 4.37
N GLU A 125 -17.01 10.98 3.64
CA GLU A 125 -17.24 9.67 4.25
C GLU A 125 -16.00 9.12 4.99
N LEU A 126 -14.84 9.73 4.81
CA LEU A 126 -13.63 9.45 5.57
C LEU A 126 -13.76 10.11 6.96
N GLY A 127 -14.01 9.31 7.99
CA GLY A 127 -14.22 9.76 9.38
C GLY A 127 -15.62 9.47 9.94
N ASN A 128 -16.60 9.16 9.09
CA ASN A 128 -17.99 8.88 9.48
C ASN A 128 -18.32 7.38 9.54
N GLY A 129 -17.44 6.58 10.16
CA GLY A 129 -17.67 5.14 10.42
C GLY A 129 -17.38 4.19 9.26
N ARG A 130 -17.06 4.67 8.06
CA ARG A 130 -16.49 3.85 6.97
C ARG A 130 -14.96 3.86 7.02
N ALA A 131 -14.36 2.68 6.94
CA ALA A 131 -12.91 2.50 7.05
C ALA A 131 -12.19 3.00 5.76
N PRO A 132 -10.93 3.45 5.86
CA PRO A 132 -10.11 3.72 4.69
C PRO A 132 -9.92 2.43 3.87
N TRP A 133 -9.73 2.57 2.56
CA TRP A 133 -9.51 1.43 1.65
C TRP A 133 -8.19 0.69 1.93
N ALA A 134 -7.23 1.38 2.57
CA ALA A 134 -5.96 0.85 3.03
C ALA A 134 -5.75 1.21 4.51
N VAL A 135 -5.09 0.32 5.25
CA VAL A 135 -4.71 0.54 6.65
C VAL A 135 -3.28 0.09 6.89
N ILE A 136 -2.56 0.85 7.71
CA ILE A 136 -1.36 0.36 8.37
C ILE A 136 -1.80 -0.28 9.67
N ILE A 137 -1.57 -1.58 9.79
CA ILE A 137 -1.87 -2.35 10.97
C ILE A 137 -0.59 -3.05 11.37
N ASP A 138 -0.14 -2.84 12.60
CA ASP A 138 1.04 -3.51 13.08
C ASP A 138 0.61 -4.86 13.66
N PRO A 139 0.87 -5.97 12.97
CA PRO A 139 0.66 -7.26 13.58
C PRO A 139 1.66 -7.35 14.72
N SER A 140 1.11 -7.60 15.89
CA SER A 140 1.84 -7.74 17.13
C SER A 140 2.58 -9.08 17.23
N PHE A 141 3.23 -9.49 16.15
CA PHE A 141 4.10 -10.64 16.16
C PHE A 141 5.31 -10.35 17.04
N PRO A 142 5.78 -11.31 17.86
CA PRO A 142 7.07 -11.17 18.55
C PRO A 142 8.16 -10.90 17.51
N CYS A 143 8.56 -9.63 17.43
CA CYS A 143 9.72 -9.24 16.66
C CYS A 143 10.95 -9.57 17.49
N GLU A 144 11.59 -10.70 17.22
CA GLU A 144 12.86 -11.11 17.87
C GLU A 144 14.04 -10.20 17.49
N MET A 145 13.78 -9.19 16.67
CA MET A 145 14.79 -8.29 16.14
C MET A 145 15.03 -7.13 17.11
N GLY A 146 16.27 -6.98 17.57
CA GLY A 146 16.76 -5.78 18.26
C GLY A 146 17.09 -4.65 17.27
N CYS A 147 16.16 -4.29 16.38
CA CYS A 147 16.39 -3.22 15.40
C CYS A 147 16.64 -1.89 16.13
N ARG A 148 17.80 -1.28 15.87
CA ARG A 148 18.14 0.08 16.33
C ARG A 148 17.10 1.08 15.78
N GLY A 149 16.53 1.99 16.57
CA GLY A 149 15.58 3.01 16.04
C GLY A 149 14.15 2.51 15.75
N CYS A 150 13.65 1.51 16.47
CA CYS A 150 12.33 0.93 16.20
C CYS A 150 11.18 1.77 16.77
N GLY A 151 10.29 2.30 15.92
CA GLY A 151 9.09 3.02 16.37
C GLY A 151 8.10 2.21 17.21
N ALA A 152 8.12 0.88 17.12
CA ALA A 152 7.28 0.01 17.95
C ALA A 152 7.76 -0.06 19.42
N SER A 153 8.96 0.43 19.75
CA SER A 153 9.43 0.51 21.14
C SER A 153 8.88 1.72 21.91
N ILE A 154 8.26 2.70 21.22
CA ILE A 154 7.72 3.93 21.82
C ILE A 154 6.63 3.63 22.84
N TYR A 155 5.82 2.60 22.59
CA TYR A 155 4.62 2.34 23.39
C TYR A 155 4.90 1.61 24.71
N GLY A 156 6.15 1.22 25.01
CA GLY A 156 6.56 0.53 26.25
C GLY A 156 5.94 -0.86 26.48
N VAL A 157 4.84 -1.14 25.80
CA VAL A 157 4.11 -2.40 25.71
C VAL A 157 4.16 -2.75 24.24
N ARG A 158 4.80 -3.87 23.90
CA ARG A 158 4.57 -4.48 22.58
C ARG A 158 3.13 -4.97 22.65
N PRO A 159 2.16 -4.35 21.96
CA PRO A 159 0.81 -4.91 21.95
C PRO A 159 0.97 -6.34 21.45
N TYR A 160 0.20 -7.28 22.00
CA TYR A 160 0.14 -8.66 21.54
C TYR A 160 -1.22 -8.86 20.87
N MET A 161 -1.22 -9.35 19.64
CA MET A 161 -2.42 -9.66 18.88
C MET A 161 -2.13 -11.01 18.24
N GLU A 162 -2.80 -12.02 18.77
CA GLU A 162 -2.74 -13.37 18.24
C GLU A 162 -3.30 -13.41 16.82
N PHE A 163 -2.98 -14.49 16.11
CA PHE A 163 -3.51 -14.76 14.78
C PHE A 163 -5.03 -14.51 14.70
N ASP A 164 -5.80 -15.05 15.65
CA ASP A 164 -7.26 -14.93 15.68
C ASP A 164 -7.73 -13.48 15.85
N SER A 165 -7.08 -12.71 16.72
CA SER A 165 -7.44 -11.30 16.93
C SER A 165 -7.12 -10.44 15.70
N LEU A 166 -6.01 -10.72 15.03
CA LEU A 166 -5.62 -10.02 13.81
C LEU A 166 -6.56 -10.36 12.64
N ASP A 167 -6.93 -11.64 12.53
CA ASP A 167 -7.94 -12.13 11.59
C ASP A 167 -9.32 -11.49 11.81
N GLU A 168 -9.80 -11.42 13.05
CA GLU A 168 -11.05 -10.75 13.40
C GLU A 168 -11.03 -9.26 13.02
N GLU A 169 -9.92 -8.57 13.30
CA GLU A 169 -9.75 -7.16 12.95
C GLU A 169 -9.71 -6.95 11.43
N ILE A 170 -9.05 -7.85 10.69
CA ILE A 170 -9.05 -7.83 9.22
C ILE A 170 -10.49 -8.01 8.71
N GLU A 171 -11.25 -9.00 9.19
CA GLU A 171 -12.65 -9.19 8.76
C GLU A 171 -13.54 -7.99 9.10
N ALA A 172 -13.40 -7.43 10.30
CA ALA A 172 -14.17 -6.25 10.71
C ALA A 172 -13.90 -5.05 9.78
N ARG A 173 -12.64 -4.84 9.36
CA ARG A 173 -12.24 -3.76 8.45
C ARG A 173 -12.64 -4.03 7.01
N LYS A 174 -12.53 -5.27 6.55
CA LYS A 174 -13.03 -5.71 5.23
C LYS A 174 -14.52 -5.47 5.09
N GLY A 175 -15.31 -5.79 6.12
CA GLY A 175 -16.74 -5.49 6.17
C GLY A 175 -17.07 -4.00 6.02
N ARG A 176 -16.08 -3.10 6.19
CA ARG A 176 -16.19 -1.65 6.02
C ARG A 176 -15.50 -1.12 4.75
N GLY A 177 -15.00 -2.02 3.89
CA GLY A 177 -14.39 -1.70 2.60
C GLY A 177 -12.87 -1.49 2.63
N CYS A 178 -12.17 -1.98 3.65
CA CYS A 178 -10.71 -1.99 3.71
C CYS A 178 -10.15 -3.28 3.07
N HIS A 179 -9.30 -3.16 2.06
CA HIS A 179 -8.77 -4.33 1.34
C HIS A 179 -7.26 -4.30 1.14
N LEU A 180 -6.57 -3.22 1.53
CA LEU A 180 -5.11 -3.18 1.61
C LEU A 180 -4.67 -3.10 3.07
N PHE A 181 -3.87 -4.06 3.51
CA PHE A 181 -3.30 -4.11 4.83
C PHE A 181 -1.77 -4.03 4.74
N ILE A 182 -1.20 -3.02 5.38
CA ILE A 182 0.24 -2.80 5.42
C ILE A 182 0.72 -3.15 6.83
N PHE A 183 1.54 -4.18 6.92
CA PHE A 183 2.20 -4.62 8.15
C PHE A 183 3.55 -3.91 8.28
N SER A 184 3.60 -2.82 9.06
CA SER A 184 4.81 -2.00 9.22
C SER A 184 5.63 -2.30 10.47
N GLY A 185 4.99 -2.82 11.52
CA GLY A 185 5.61 -3.08 12.81
C GLY A 185 6.39 -4.38 12.85
N GLY A 186 7.54 -4.35 13.52
CA GLY A 186 8.37 -5.54 13.75
C GLY A 186 8.94 -6.13 12.46
N ASN A 187 8.84 -7.46 12.32
CA ASN A 187 9.09 -8.18 11.07
C ASN A 187 7.97 -9.22 10.91
N PRO A 188 6.89 -8.91 10.16
CA PRO A 188 5.76 -9.81 9.99
C PRO A 188 6.16 -11.15 9.38
N LEU A 189 7.18 -11.15 8.51
CA LEU A 189 7.68 -12.37 7.88
C LEU A 189 8.60 -13.21 8.79
N ALA A 190 8.85 -12.78 10.04
CA ALA A 190 9.42 -13.67 11.05
C ALA A 190 8.45 -14.79 11.44
N ARG A 191 7.13 -14.54 11.38
CA ARG A 191 6.07 -15.55 11.49
C ARG A 191 5.47 -15.79 10.10
N GLU A 192 6.32 -16.24 9.18
CA GLU A 192 6.00 -16.46 7.77
C GLU A 192 4.71 -17.28 7.61
N GLN A 193 4.61 -18.43 8.29
CA GLN A 193 3.48 -19.35 8.16
C GLN A 193 2.14 -18.70 8.56
N GLU A 194 2.13 -17.87 9.60
CA GLU A 194 0.92 -17.16 10.04
C GLU A 194 0.54 -16.06 9.08
N THR A 195 1.52 -15.27 8.62
CA THR A 195 1.28 -14.24 7.60
C THR A 195 0.72 -14.87 6.32
N ILE A 196 1.27 -16.00 5.89
CA ILE A 196 0.81 -16.75 4.72
C ILE A 196 -0.58 -17.35 4.96
N ALA A 197 -0.90 -17.81 6.17
CA ALA A 197 -2.23 -18.29 6.52
C ALA A 197 -3.30 -17.18 6.43
N LEU A 198 -3.00 -15.96 6.90
CA LEU A 198 -3.88 -14.79 6.70
C LEU A 198 -4.10 -14.51 5.22
N CYS A 199 -3.04 -14.56 4.42
CA CYS A 199 -3.12 -14.33 2.98
C CYS A 199 -3.99 -15.37 2.26
N ASN A 200 -3.91 -16.64 2.69
CA ASN A 200 -4.76 -17.72 2.22
C ASN A 200 -6.24 -17.53 2.59
N LYS A 201 -6.51 -17.00 3.80
CA LYS A 201 -7.86 -16.78 4.28
C LYS A 201 -8.53 -15.58 3.60
N HIS A 202 -7.85 -14.43 3.57
CA HIS A 202 -8.39 -13.19 3.02
C HIS A 202 -7.89 -12.95 1.59
N THR A 203 -8.24 -13.86 0.68
CA THR A 203 -7.77 -13.80 -0.71
C THR A 203 -8.27 -12.55 -1.47
N ASP A 204 -9.32 -11.90 -0.98
CA ASP A 204 -9.90 -10.65 -1.50
C ASP A 204 -9.20 -9.39 -0.96
N CYS A 205 -8.13 -9.55 -0.18
CA CYS A 205 -7.28 -8.49 0.33
C CYS A 205 -5.89 -8.55 -0.29
N VAL A 206 -5.20 -7.41 -0.25
CA VAL A 206 -3.79 -7.27 -0.57
C VAL A 206 -3.04 -6.93 0.71
N PHE A 207 -1.88 -7.55 0.87
CA PHE A 207 -1.01 -7.40 2.01
C PHE A 207 0.35 -6.88 1.57
N ALA A 208 0.90 -5.97 2.36
CA ALA A 208 2.29 -5.53 2.24
C ALA A 208 2.98 -5.76 3.58
N ALA A 209 4.21 -6.28 3.57
CA ALA A 209 4.94 -6.54 4.81
C ALA A 209 6.32 -5.89 4.77
N PHE A 210 6.60 -5.04 5.76
CA PHE A 210 7.95 -4.57 6.01
C PHE A 210 8.84 -5.72 6.47
N THR A 211 9.99 -5.93 5.85
CA THR A 211 10.84 -7.08 6.23
C THR A 211 12.33 -6.81 5.99
N PRO A 212 13.23 -7.29 6.87
CA PRO A 212 14.66 -7.29 6.60
C PRO A 212 15.01 -8.21 5.43
N PRO A 213 15.98 -7.84 4.58
CA PRO A 213 16.30 -8.58 3.36
C PRO A 213 16.70 -10.04 3.58
N ARG A 214 17.27 -10.36 4.75
CA ARG A 214 17.65 -11.75 5.11
C ARG A 214 16.49 -12.73 5.15
N PHE A 215 15.26 -12.27 5.42
CA PHE A 215 14.07 -13.13 5.45
C PHE A 215 13.52 -13.44 4.06
N ILE A 216 14.01 -12.77 3.01
CA ILE A 216 13.69 -13.14 1.63
C ILE A 216 14.46 -14.40 1.24
N THR A 217 13.78 -15.54 1.30
CA THR A 217 14.29 -16.86 0.92
C THR A 217 13.58 -17.36 -0.35
N GLY A 218 14.11 -18.43 -0.97
CA GLY A 218 13.44 -19.06 -2.11
C GLY A 218 12.11 -19.72 -1.76
N GLU A 219 11.98 -20.19 -0.51
CA GLU A 219 10.75 -20.77 0.05
C GLU A 219 9.66 -19.69 0.19
N LEU A 220 9.99 -18.58 0.85
CA LEU A 220 9.09 -17.44 0.95
C LEU A 220 8.66 -16.95 -0.43
N CYS A 221 9.59 -16.81 -1.39
CA CYS A 221 9.23 -16.43 -2.76
C CYS A 221 8.25 -17.41 -3.41
N ALA A 222 8.37 -18.72 -3.18
CA ALA A 222 7.40 -19.69 -3.68
C ALA A 222 6.02 -19.49 -3.05
N ASP A 223 5.97 -19.20 -1.75
CA ASP A 223 4.72 -18.93 -1.04
C ASP A 223 4.06 -17.61 -1.46
N LEU A 224 4.84 -16.53 -1.62
CA LEU A 224 4.36 -15.25 -2.18
C LEU A 224 3.73 -15.44 -3.56
N LEU A 225 4.37 -16.26 -4.42
CA LEU A 225 3.86 -16.57 -5.75
C LEU A 225 2.60 -17.44 -5.71
N ARG A 226 2.43 -18.27 -4.67
CA ARG A 226 1.24 -19.10 -4.46
C ARG A 226 0.05 -18.26 -3.99
N VAL A 227 0.23 -17.43 -2.97
CA VAL A 227 -0.85 -16.60 -2.39
C VAL A 227 -1.21 -15.41 -3.26
N ARG A 228 -0.24 -14.84 -3.99
CA ARG A 228 -0.39 -13.77 -5.01
C ARG A 228 -0.91 -12.43 -4.50
N ASN A 229 -1.13 -12.29 -3.20
CA ASN A 229 -1.68 -11.09 -2.58
C ASN A 229 -0.82 -10.55 -1.45
N LEU A 230 0.42 -11.00 -1.30
CA LEU A 230 1.40 -10.46 -0.36
C LEU A 230 2.63 -9.97 -1.12
N PHE A 231 3.10 -8.76 -0.80
CA PHE A 231 4.35 -8.24 -1.35
C PHE A 231 5.25 -7.62 -0.27
N PRO A 232 6.56 -7.86 -0.31
CA PRO A 232 7.48 -7.34 0.69
C PRO A 232 7.89 -5.88 0.39
N ALA A 233 8.02 -5.10 1.44
CA ALA A 233 8.76 -3.84 1.48
C ALA A 233 10.09 -4.11 2.20
N ILE A 234 11.17 -4.26 1.42
CA ILE A 234 12.47 -4.66 1.94
C ILE A 234 13.10 -3.48 2.68
N GLN A 235 13.57 -3.70 3.91
CA GLN A 235 14.33 -2.71 4.65
C GLN A 235 15.68 -2.42 3.96
N VAL A 236 15.92 -1.18 3.55
CA VAL A 236 17.17 -0.77 2.87
C VAL A 236 17.73 0.52 3.51
N ASP A 237 18.02 0.43 4.81
CA ASP A 237 18.67 1.56 5.50
C ASP A 237 20.17 1.65 5.15
N GLU A 238 20.77 0.53 4.75
CA GLU A 238 22.14 0.39 4.25
C GLU A 238 22.14 -0.45 2.97
N ASP A 239 22.85 0.01 1.93
CA ASP A 239 23.04 -0.73 0.69
C ASP A 239 23.96 -1.93 0.97
N GLY A 240 23.39 -3.14 1.08
CA GLY A 240 24.14 -4.35 1.47
C GLY A 240 23.90 -5.56 0.57
N ALA A 241 24.83 -6.53 0.63
CA ALA A 241 24.78 -7.77 -0.17
C ALA A 241 23.46 -8.55 0.02
N ASP A 242 22.87 -8.51 1.22
CA ASP A 242 21.58 -9.13 1.50
C ASP A 242 20.42 -8.47 0.74
N ALA A 243 20.39 -7.14 0.66
CA ALA A 243 19.36 -6.43 -0.09
C ALA A 243 19.46 -6.72 -1.59
N THR A 244 20.69 -6.78 -2.14
CA THR A 244 20.93 -7.19 -3.52
C THR A 244 20.46 -8.62 -3.77
N ARG A 245 20.77 -9.56 -2.88
CA ARG A 245 20.33 -10.97 -2.96
C ARG A 245 18.80 -11.08 -2.92
N ALA A 246 18.15 -10.37 -1.99
CA ALA A 246 16.70 -10.37 -1.83
C ALA A 246 15.99 -9.83 -3.08
N ALA A 247 16.42 -8.68 -3.61
CA ALA A 247 15.88 -8.11 -4.84
C ALA A 247 16.06 -9.05 -6.05
N ALA A 248 17.24 -9.69 -6.17
CA ALA A 248 17.50 -10.67 -7.22
C ALA A 248 16.57 -11.89 -7.14
N LEU A 249 16.31 -12.41 -5.93
CA LEU A 249 15.36 -13.52 -5.73
C LEU A 249 13.94 -13.12 -6.12
N LEU A 250 13.44 -11.97 -5.64
CA LEU A 250 12.08 -11.52 -5.96
C LEU A 250 11.89 -11.29 -7.46
N ARG A 251 12.90 -10.72 -8.14
CA ARG A 251 12.90 -10.59 -9.61
C ARG A 251 12.90 -11.93 -10.33
N ARG A 252 13.70 -12.91 -9.87
CA ARG A 252 13.74 -14.25 -10.46
C ARG A 252 12.38 -14.94 -10.40
N TYR A 253 11.64 -14.75 -9.30
CA TYR A 253 10.28 -15.29 -9.12
C TYR A 253 9.19 -14.39 -9.72
N LYS A 254 9.58 -13.25 -10.33
CA LYS A 254 8.67 -12.24 -10.88
C LYS A 254 7.64 -11.74 -9.86
N LEU A 255 8.10 -11.43 -8.66
CA LEU A 255 7.27 -10.91 -7.56
C LEU A 255 7.41 -9.40 -7.42
N PRO A 256 6.30 -8.68 -7.17
CA PRO A 256 6.40 -7.25 -6.90
C PRO A 256 6.99 -7.06 -5.51
N PHE A 257 7.84 -6.05 -5.37
CA PHE A 257 8.40 -5.63 -4.10
C PHE A 257 8.70 -4.15 -4.13
N GLY A 258 8.89 -3.59 -2.94
CA GLY A 258 9.40 -2.25 -2.78
C GLY A 258 10.52 -2.22 -1.76
N VAL A 259 10.99 -1.02 -1.49
CA VAL A 259 11.93 -0.76 -0.40
C VAL A 259 11.28 0.10 0.66
N ALA A 260 11.73 -0.04 1.89
CA ALA A 260 11.34 0.77 3.02
C ALA A 260 12.62 1.29 3.66
N CYS A 261 12.73 2.61 3.74
CA CYS A 261 13.86 3.30 4.30
C CYS A 261 13.42 4.02 5.57
N ARG A 262 14.12 3.76 6.67
CA ARG A 262 13.99 4.53 7.89
C ARG A 262 14.89 5.75 7.78
N CYS A 263 14.30 6.93 7.88
CA CYS A 263 15.01 8.19 7.75
C CYS A 263 15.64 8.56 9.10
N THR A 264 16.96 8.49 9.17
CA THR A 264 17.76 8.85 10.34
C THR A 264 18.61 10.08 10.03
N ALA A 265 19.18 10.71 11.06
CA ALA A 265 20.09 11.84 10.85
C ALA A 265 21.30 11.44 9.98
N GLU A 266 21.77 10.21 10.11
CA GLU A 266 22.93 9.68 9.39
C GLU A 266 22.68 9.44 7.90
N ASN A 267 21.47 9.00 7.52
CA ASN A 267 21.16 8.65 6.13
C ASN A 267 20.33 9.70 5.38
N ALA A 268 19.82 10.72 6.07
CA ALA A 268 18.90 11.71 5.49
C ALA A 268 19.42 12.37 4.20
N GLU A 269 20.69 12.76 4.18
CA GLU A 269 21.30 13.37 2.99
C GLU A 269 21.38 12.40 1.82
N ARG A 270 21.72 11.14 2.08
CA ARG A 270 21.85 10.09 1.05
C ARG A 270 20.50 9.79 0.41
N VAL A 271 19.46 9.62 1.21
CA VAL A 271 18.12 9.21 0.75
C VAL A 271 17.36 10.34 0.06
N ALA A 272 17.81 11.59 0.23
CA ALA A 272 17.30 12.79 -0.44
C ALA A 272 18.02 13.11 -1.78
N THR A 273 18.65 12.13 -2.43
CA THR A 273 19.36 12.31 -3.71
C THR A 273 18.69 11.58 -4.86
N GLU A 274 18.81 12.11 -6.08
CA GLU A 274 18.34 11.44 -7.30
C GLU A 274 19.00 10.06 -7.49
N LEU A 275 20.31 9.96 -7.18
CA LEU A 275 21.08 8.73 -7.27
C LEU A 275 20.47 7.60 -6.44
N TYR A 276 19.96 7.90 -5.24
CA TYR A 276 19.29 6.90 -4.41
C TYR A 276 18.05 6.33 -5.09
N TYR A 277 17.21 7.18 -5.67
CA TYR A 277 15.98 6.75 -6.35
C TYR A 277 16.31 5.93 -7.60
N ASP A 278 17.31 6.35 -8.37
CA ASP A 278 17.75 5.61 -9.56
C ASP A 278 18.31 4.22 -9.19
N ARG A 279 19.05 4.11 -8.08
CA ARG A 279 19.48 2.80 -7.55
C ARG A 279 18.30 1.94 -7.15
N VAL A 280 17.34 2.49 -6.41
CA VAL A 280 16.13 1.75 -6.01
C VAL A 280 15.36 1.24 -7.23
N ILE A 281 15.17 2.08 -8.25
CA ILE A 281 14.52 1.68 -9.52
C ILE A 281 15.32 0.57 -10.22
N ALA A 282 16.64 0.69 -10.29
CA ALA A 282 17.51 -0.30 -10.93
C ALA A 282 17.45 -1.68 -10.26
N THR A 283 17.13 -1.75 -8.95
CA THR A 283 16.92 -3.03 -8.27
C THR A 283 15.67 -3.78 -8.76
N GLY A 284 14.71 -3.08 -9.38
CA GLY A 284 13.41 -3.61 -9.79
C GLY A 284 12.26 -3.26 -8.84
N ALA A 285 12.53 -2.53 -7.75
CA ALA A 285 11.52 -2.08 -6.79
C ALA A 285 10.45 -1.21 -7.46
N LYS A 286 9.18 -1.43 -7.08
CA LYS A 286 8.01 -0.71 -7.64
C LYS A 286 7.54 0.45 -6.75
N PHE A 287 7.90 0.41 -5.48
CA PHE A 287 7.60 1.46 -4.52
C PHE A 287 8.74 1.67 -3.52
N CYS A 288 8.78 2.86 -2.92
CA CYS A 288 9.70 3.22 -1.85
C CYS A 288 8.96 3.95 -0.74
N TRP A 289 9.04 3.43 0.48
CA TRP A 289 8.45 4.04 1.68
C TRP A 289 9.52 4.70 2.53
N PHE A 290 9.29 5.97 2.87
CA PHE A 290 10.16 6.75 3.75
C PHE A 290 9.48 6.87 5.11
N PHE A 291 9.98 6.11 6.06
CA PHE A 291 9.52 6.13 7.45
C PHE A 291 10.34 7.14 8.23
N THR A 292 9.68 8.16 8.76
CA THR A 292 10.33 9.07 9.69
C THR A 292 10.66 8.31 10.97
N CYS A 293 11.94 8.21 11.32
CA CYS A 293 12.34 7.49 12.51
C CYS A 293 11.84 8.28 13.73
N PRO A 294 11.03 7.69 14.62
CA PRO A 294 10.67 8.32 15.87
C PRO A 294 11.93 8.51 16.73
N ALA A 295 11.91 9.46 17.67
CA ALA A 295 13.04 9.78 18.55
C ALA A 295 13.41 8.67 19.57
N TYR A 296 13.01 7.43 19.33
CA TYR A 296 13.17 6.30 20.24
C TYR A 296 14.01 5.19 19.59
N GLY A 297 15.05 4.77 20.32
CA GLY A 297 16.12 3.88 19.85
C GLY A 297 17.48 4.59 19.87
N PRO A 298 18.59 3.86 19.67
CA PRO A 298 19.93 4.45 19.76
C PRO A 298 20.30 5.37 18.59
N GLU A 299 19.55 5.32 17.48
CA GLU A 299 19.81 6.12 16.29
C GLU A 299 19.24 7.53 16.46
N GLN A 300 19.99 8.54 16.02
CA GLN A 300 19.55 9.91 16.09
C GLN A 300 18.43 10.15 15.06
N PRO A 301 17.26 10.68 15.48
CA PRO A 301 16.20 11.03 14.55
C PRO A 301 16.68 12.14 13.61
N ALA A 302 16.23 12.09 12.36
CA ALA A 302 16.51 13.17 11.41
C ALA A 302 15.98 14.52 11.94
N SER A 303 16.71 15.59 11.68
CA SER A 303 16.28 16.95 12.03
C SER A 303 15.04 17.36 11.23
N LEU A 304 14.33 18.40 11.68
CA LEU A 304 13.21 18.98 10.94
C LEU A 304 13.61 19.36 9.50
N GLU A 305 14.76 20.00 9.34
CA GLU A 305 15.31 20.41 8.04
C GLU A 305 15.61 19.20 7.15
N GLN A 306 16.18 18.12 7.72
CA GLN A 306 16.43 16.89 7.00
C GLN A 306 15.13 16.22 6.54
N LEU A 307 14.10 16.18 7.38
CA LEU A 307 12.80 15.61 7.05
C LEU A 307 12.06 16.43 5.99
N GLU A 308 12.12 17.76 6.06
CA GLU A 308 11.62 18.66 5.02
C GLU A 308 12.34 18.45 3.67
N ALA A 309 13.65 18.29 3.70
CA ALA A 309 14.44 18.01 2.51
C ALA A 309 14.03 16.68 1.86
N ILE A 310 13.87 15.61 2.65
CA ILE A 310 13.38 14.32 2.18
C ILE A 310 11.98 14.46 1.59
N HIS A 311 11.05 15.10 2.31
CA HIS A 311 9.67 15.31 1.85
C HIS A 311 9.64 16.02 0.49
N ARG A 312 10.39 17.12 0.32
CA ARG A 312 10.48 17.85 -0.95
C ARG A 312 10.96 16.96 -2.09
N ARG A 313 11.97 16.12 -1.84
CA ARG A 313 12.50 15.17 -2.84
C ARG A 313 11.51 14.07 -3.18
N VAL A 314 10.79 13.55 -2.20
CA VAL A 314 9.71 12.59 -2.43
C VAL A 314 8.65 13.18 -3.36
N GLN A 315 8.22 14.42 -3.12
CA GLN A 315 7.25 15.12 -3.97
C GLN A 315 7.78 15.39 -5.39
N GLU A 316 9.05 15.80 -5.50
CA GLU A 316 9.74 16.04 -6.78
C GLU A 316 9.80 14.74 -7.60
N PHE A 317 10.36 13.68 -7.04
CA PHE A 317 10.58 12.43 -7.77
C PHE A 317 9.30 11.62 -8.00
N ARG A 318 8.25 11.81 -7.20
CA ARG A 318 6.91 11.26 -7.49
C ARG A 318 6.35 11.76 -8.82
N ARG A 319 6.79 12.94 -9.30
CA ARG A 319 6.36 13.53 -10.57
C ARG A 319 7.24 13.17 -11.76
N SER A 320 8.45 12.65 -11.55
CA SER A 320 9.46 12.49 -12.62
C SER A 320 10.04 11.08 -12.73
N LYS A 321 10.06 10.30 -11.64
CA LYS A 321 10.67 8.97 -11.59
C LYS A 321 9.59 7.87 -11.63
N PRO A 322 9.84 6.75 -12.33
CA PRO A 322 8.91 5.62 -12.40
C PRO A 322 8.96 4.76 -11.12
N LEU A 323 8.67 5.36 -9.97
CA LEU A 323 8.70 4.74 -8.66
C LEU A 323 7.57 5.30 -7.79
N LEU A 324 6.75 4.43 -7.22
CA LEU A 324 5.70 4.86 -6.30
C LEU A 324 6.32 5.21 -4.94
N THR A 325 6.42 6.49 -4.62
CA THR A 325 7.03 6.94 -3.36
C THR A 325 5.94 7.35 -2.37
N LEU A 326 6.06 6.88 -1.12
CA LEU A 326 5.23 7.33 -0.01
C LEU A 326 6.12 7.75 1.15
N ASP A 327 5.72 8.83 1.81
CA ASP A 327 6.36 9.37 2.98
C ASP A 327 5.29 9.64 4.04
N PHE A 328 5.62 9.33 5.28
CA PHE A 328 4.71 9.46 6.43
C PHE A 328 4.93 10.79 7.16
N TRP A 329 5.25 11.84 6.41
CA TRP A 329 5.48 13.18 6.94
C TRP A 329 4.16 13.96 6.97
N ASP A 330 3.73 14.36 8.17
CA ASP A 330 2.53 15.18 8.40
C ASP A 330 2.87 16.66 8.71
N GLY A 331 4.13 17.06 8.52
CA GLY A 331 4.65 18.37 8.89
C GLY A 331 5.41 18.34 10.23
N PRO A 332 5.70 19.50 10.85
CA PRO A 332 6.24 19.55 12.20
C PRO A 332 5.25 18.88 13.16
N SER A 333 5.55 17.64 13.54
CA SER A 333 4.67 16.86 14.40
C SER A 333 4.58 17.51 15.79
N PRO A 334 3.40 17.51 16.43
CA PRO A 334 3.28 17.82 17.86
C PRO A 334 4.16 16.93 18.75
N SER A 335 4.69 15.82 18.23
CA SER A 335 5.64 14.95 18.92
C SER A 335 7.01 15.58 19.17
N ALA A 336 7.32 16.76 18.62
CA ALA A 336 8.41 17.61 19.14
C ALA A 336 8.21 17.99 20.62
N ALA A 337 6.97 17.92 21.13
CA ALA A 337 6.62 18.10 22.53
C ALA A 337 6.37 16.78 23.29
N ALA A 338 6.53 15.60 22.65
CA ALA A 338 6.43 14.33 23.36
C ALA A 338 7.68 14.18 24.25
N PRO A 339 7.53 13.92 25.56
CA PRO A 339 8.66 13.82 26.47
C PRO A 339 9.61 12.72 25.99
N GLN A 340 10.86 13.09 25.69
CA GLN A 340 11.93 12.14 25.43
C GLN A 340 12.26 11.45 26.76
N GLY A 341 11.73 10.25 26.97
CA GLY A 341 11.94 9.57 28.25
C GLY A 341 11.28 8.20 28.33
N GLY A 342 11.90 7.22 27.70
CA GLY A 342 11.78 5.82 28.12
C GLY A 342 13.14 5.38 28.64
N THR A 343 13.34 5.45 29.96
CA THR A 343 14.49 4.80 30.61
C THR A 343 14.41 3.29 30.39
N ALA A 344 15.58 2.70 30.13
CA ALA A 344 15.84 1.31 29.78
C ALA A 344 15.19 0.25 30.69
#